data_AF-A0A702IIZ6-F1
#
_entry.id   AF-A0A702IIZ6-F1
#
_cell.length_a   1.000
_cell.length_b   1.000
_cell.length_c   1.000
_cell.angle_alpha   90.00
_cell.angle_beta   90.00
_cell.angle_gamma   90.00
#
_symmetry.space_group_name_H-M   'P 1'
#
loop_
_entity.id
_entity.type
_entity.pdbx_description
1 polymer ?
#
loop_
_entity_poly.entity_id
_entity_poly.type
_entity_poly.pdbx_seq_one_letter_code
_entity_poly.pdbx_strand_id
1 'polypeptide(L)'
;MVLNYSRTVMAGMLITAWAVACPPAAAQDTEKMQHLGVVNGQVKDNQVVEVTRTLTDPVLYKVDAPEALPQTLRVRNATARGADNGAVWVTTRQVLAGQQAAGVTTKVTLWADGKSEPAVFTEQGTDVLISLPQDMTPRQQVMLRSDSPVTLQVPANWRGSLQVPLEITGE
;
A
#
# COMPACT_ATOMS: atom_id res chain seq x y z
N MET A 1 3.29 85.27 -5.53
CA MET A 1 2.81 84.70 -4.25
C MET A 1 3.18 83.23 -4.25
N VAL A 2 4.15 82.87 -3.42
CA VAL A 2 4.67 81.50 -3.27
C VAL A 2 3.70 80.72 -2.40
N LEU A 3 3.33 79.51 -2.81
CA LEU A 3 2.78 78.50 -1.90
C LEU A 3 3.24 77.11 -2.35
N ASN A 4 4.23 76.57 -1.63
CA ASN A 4 4.67 75.19 -1.66
C ASN A 4 3.74 74.33 -0.79
N TYR A 5 3.31 73.15 -1.27
CA TYR A 5 2.89 71.96 -0.48
C TYR A 5 2.71 70.82 -1.50
N SER A 6 3.04 69.55 -1.32
CA SER A 6 3.89 68.76 -0.43
C SER A 6 3.81 67.34 -1.02
N ARG A 7 4.90 66.59 -1.00
CA ARG A 7 5.00 65.23 -1.55
C ARG A 7 4.03 64.28 -0.84
N THR A 8 3.28 63.48 -1.58
CA THR A 8 2.68 62.23 -1.09
C THR A 8 3.02 61.11 -2.05
N VAL A 9 4.09 60.39 -1.70
CA VAL A 9 4.42 59.10 -2.28
C VAL A 9 3.44 58.10 -1.67
N MET A 10 2.54 57.52 -2.48
CA MET A 10 1.77 56.35 -2.07
C MET A 10 2.70 55.13 -2.08
N ALA A 11 3.18 54.74 -0.89
CA ALA A 11 3.78 53.43 -0.68
C ALA A 11 2.64 52.40 -0.59
N GLY A 12 2.37 51.68 -1.68
CA GLY A 12 1.47 50.53 -1.68
C GLY A 12 2.12 49.38 -0.90
N MET A 13 1.54 49.03 0.24
CA MET A 13 1.97 47.90 1.06
C MET A 13 1.51 46.60 0.39
N LEU A 14 2.42 45.93 -0.32
CA LEU A 14 2.18 44.61 -0.90
C LEU A 14 2.28 43.56 0.23
N ILE A 15 1.15 43.03 0.68
CA ILE A 15 1.11 41.92 1.64
C ILE A 15 1.25 40.63 0.85
N THR A 16 2.46 40.09 0.77
CA THR A 16 2.72 38.74 0.28
C THR A 16 2.36 37.74 1.37
N ALA A 17 1.17 37.15 1.27
CA ALA A 17 0.79 36.00 2.09
C ALA A 17 1.69 34.82 1.71
N TRP A 18 2.57 34.42 2.62
CA TRP A 18 3.32 33.18 2.51
C TRP A 18 2.35 32.02 2.67
N ALA A 19 2.03 31.34 1.58
CA ALA A 19 1.38 30.04 1.62
C ALA A 19 2.36 29.06 2.27
N VAL A 20 2.11 28.68 3.52
CA VAL A 20 2.80 27.57 4.16
C VAL A 20 2.35 26.31 3.43
N ALA A 21 3.20 25.82 2.53
CA ALA A 21 3.03 24.50 1.96
C ALA A 21 3.24 23.48 3.09
N CYS A 22 2.14 22.91 3.58
CA CYS A 22 2.21 21.75 4.47
C CYS A 22 2.73 20.57 3.64
N PRO A 23 3.86 19.94 3.98
CA PRO A 23 4.25 18.70 3.33
C PRO A 23 3.18 17.64 3.64
N PRO A 24 2.77 16.81 2.67
CA PRO A 24 1.91 15.67 2.98
C PRO A 24 2.63 14.81 4.02
N ALA A 25 1.93 14.46 5.10
CA ALA A 25 2.43 13.53 6.10
C ALA A 25 2.86 12.25 5.38
N ALA A 26 4.17 12.03 5.30
CA ALA A 26 4.73 10.86 4.65
C ALA A 26 4.22 9.62 5.38
N ALA A 27 3.54 8.73 4.66
CA ALA A 27 3.33 7.37 5.13
C ALA A 27 4.71 6.80 5.52
N GLN A 28 4.86 6.33 6.75
CA GLN A 28 6.12 5.78 7.21
C GLN A 28 6.38 4.47 6.47
N ASP A 29 7.33 4.48 5.53
CA ASP A 29 7.79 3.28 4.83
C ASP A 29 8.28 2.26 5.86
N THR A 30 7.45 1.24 6.10
CA THR A 30 7.72 0.18 7.07
C THR A 30 7.98 -1.09 6.30
N GLU A 31 9.26 -1.40 6.08
CA GLU A 31 9.65 -2.67 5.49
C GLU A 31 9.65 -3.77 6.55
N LYS A 32 8.96 -4.88 6.26
CA LYS A 32 8.92 -6.07 7.12
C LYS A 32 9.49 -7.26 6.37
N MET A 33 10.67 -7.73 6.78
CA MET A 33 11.21 -8.99 6.27
C MET A 33 10.59 -10.17 7.00
N GLN A 34 9.99 -11.10 6.23
CA GLN A 34 9.46 -12.34 6.79
C GLN A 34 10.22 -13.56 6.29
N HIS A 35 10.81 -14.33 7.21
CA HIS A 35 11.45 -15.60 6.89
C HIS A 35 10.43 -16.74 6.85
N LEU A 36 10.37 -17.41 5.70
CA LEU A 36 9.43 -18.52 5.46
C LEU A 36 10.03 -19.91 5.76
N GLY A 37 11.31 -19.95 6.19
CA GLY A 37 12.03 -21.16 6.61
C GLY A 37 12.34 -22.16 5.49
N VAL A 38 12.68 -23.40 5.85
CA VAL A 38 12.78 -24.52 4.91
C VAL A 38 11.36 -24.94 4.51
N VAL A 39 11.11 -25.02 3.21
CA VAL A 39 9.76 -25.13 2.65
C VAL A 39 9.55 -26.50 1.99
N ASN A 40 8.70 -27.33 2.58
CA ASN A 40 8.15 -28.53 1.93
C ASN A 40 6.94 -28.09 1.11
N GLY A 41 7.17 -27.75 -0.16
CA GLY A 41 6.10 -27.33 -1.06
C GLY A 41 5.52 -28.50 -1.86
N GLN A 42 4.28 -28.34 -2.33
CA GLN A 42 3.68 -29.26 -3.29
C GLN A 42 4.01 -28.81 -4.70
N VAL A 43 4.45 -29.73 -5.55
CA VAL A 43 4.69 -29.43 -6.97
C VAL A 43 3.34 -29.45 -7.69
N LYS A 44 2.96 -28.31 -8.24
CA LYS A 44 1.78 -28.12 -9.08
C LYS A 44 2.19 -28.03 -10.55
N ASP A 45 1.48 -28.78 -11.38
CA ASP A 45 1.66 -28.82 -12.84
C ASP A 45 3.12 -29.08 -13.29
N ASN A 46 3.92 -29.71 -12.43
CA ASN A 46 5.34 -30.00 -12.63
C ASN A 46 6.23 -28.76 -12.90
N GLN A 47 5.74 -27.56 -12.61
CA GLN A 47 6.42 -26.29 -12.94
C GLN A 47 6.56 -25.35 -11.74
N VAL A 48 5.63 -25.39 -10.80
CA VAL A 48 5.57 -24.47 -9.66
C VAL A 48 5.52 -25.27 -8.36
N VAL A 49 6.24 -24.80 -7.36
CA VAL A 49 6.17 -25.27 -5.98
C VAL A 49 5.30 -24.27 -5.21
N GLU A 50 4.17 -24.75 -4.70
CA GLU A 50 3.30 -23.97 -3.82
C GLU A 50 3.68 -24.20 -2.35
N VAL A 51 3.84 -23.10 -1.63
CA VAL A 51 4.20 -23.09 -0.21
C VAL A 51 3.19 -22.25 0.53
N THR A 52 2.56 -22.81 1.57
CA THR A 52 1.58 -22.08 2.37
C THR A 52 2.14 -21.80 3.77
N ARG A 53 2.07 -20.54 4.22
CA ARG A 53 2.58 -20.10 5.54
C ARG A 53 1.70 -19.03 6.16
N THR A 54 1.50 -19.08 7.47
CA THR A 54 0.89 -17.98 8.23
C THR A 54 1.93 -16.90 8.50
N LEU A 55 1.54 -15.63 8.35
CA LEU A 55 2.41 -14.51 8.68
C LEU A 55 2.63 -14.41 10.20
N THR A 56 3.84 -14.05 10.62
CA THR A 56 4.13 -13.80 12.04
C THR A 56 3.50 -12.50 12.53
N ASP A 57 3.41 -11.51 11.64
CA ASP A 57 2.63 -10.29 11.83
C ASP A 57 1.60 -10.20 10.69
N PRO A 58 0.29 -10.26 11.00
CA PRO A 58 -0.75 -10.21 9.97
C PRO A 58 -0.93 -8.79 9.40
N VAL A 59 -0.40 -7.75 10.03
CA VAL A 59 -0.59 -6.36 9.60
C VAL A 59 0.37 -6.03 8.46
N LEU A 60 -0.17 -5.88 7.26
CA LEU A 60 0.59 -5.59 6.03
C LEU A 60 0.79 -4.10 5.81
N TYR A 61 -0.21 -3.30 6.16
CA TYR A 61 -0.17 -1.85 6.12
C TYR A 61 -0.90 -1.31 7.34
N LYS A 62 -0.41 -0.19 7.90
CA LYS A 62 -1.03 0.48 9.03
C LYS A 62 -0.78 1.97 8.95
N VAL A 63 -1.83 2.74 9.17
CA VAL A 63 -1.75 4.16 9.46
C VAL A 63 -2.52 4.44 10.75
N ASP A 64 -1.84 5.07 11.70
CA ASP A 64 -2.38 5.37 13.02
C ASP A 64 -2.86 6.81 13.08
N ALA A 65 -4.18 6.98 13.20
CA ALA A 65 -4.85 8.26 13.39
C ALA A 65 -4.28 9.42 12.54
N PRO A 66 -4.21 9.28 11.21
CA PRO A 66 -3.57 10.28 10.38
C PRO A 66 -4.40 11.57 10.30
N GLU A 67 -3.72 12.69 10.10
CA GLU A 67 -4.36 13.99 9.87
C GLU A 67 -5.20 13.99 8.57
N ALA A 68 -4.79 13.19 7.58
CA ALA A 68 -5.53 12.91 6.36
C ALA A 68 -5.41 11.42 6.02
N LEU A 69 -6.53 10.78 5.68
CA LEU A 69 -6.52 9.40 5.22
C LEU A 69 -6.10 9.32 3.74
N PRO A 70 -5.34 8.29 3.33
CA PRO A 70 -5.19 7.99 1.91
C PRO A 70 -6.57 7.65 1.34
N GLN A 71 -6.81 8.02 0.08
CA GLN A 71 -8.02 7.61 -0.62
C GLN A 71 -7.92 6.16 -1.10
N THR A 72 -6.70 5.72 -1.43
CA THR A 72 -6.42 4.37 -1.92
C THR A 72 -5.15 3.79 -1.32
N LEU A 73 -5.11 2.46 -1.19
CA LEU A 73 -3.88 1.71 -0.97
C LEU A 73 -3.45 1.08 -2.29
N ARG A 74 -2.32 1.51 -2.84
CA ARG A 74 -1.71 0.93 -4.03
C ARG A 74 -0.86 -0.27 -3.63
N VAL A 75 -1.15 -1.44 -4.20
CA VAL A 75 -0.31 -2.63 -4.15
C VAL A 75 0.38 -2.81 -5.48
N ARG A 76 1.72 -2.78 -5.49
CA ARG A 76 2.48 -2.80 -6.74
C ARG A 76 2.68 -4.19 -7.31
N ASN A 77 2.77 -4.27 -8.64
CA ASN A 77 3.02 -5.50 -9.40
C ASN A 77 2.06 -6.64 -8.99
N ALA A 78 0.78 -6.30 -8.88
CA ALA A 78 -0.25 -7.14 -8.30
C ALA A 78 -1.43 -7.33 -9.23
N THR A 79 -2.14 -8.45 -9.04
CA THR A 79 -3.50 -8.65 -9.52
C THR A 79 -4.42 -8.95 -8.34
N ALA A 80 -5.72 -8.71 -8.51
CA ALA A 80 -6.68 -8.90 -7.44
C ALA A 80 -7.96 -9.59 -7.91
N ARG A 81 -8.55 -10.37 -7.00
CA ARG A 81 -9.88 -10.96 -7.18
C ARG A 81 -10.65 -10.93 -5.88
N GLY A 82 -11.96 -10.78 -5.96
CA GLY A 82 -12.83 -10.83 -4.79
C GLY A 82 -12.69 -12.14 -4.01
N ALA A 83 -12.78 -12.05 -2.70
CA ALA A 83 -12.87 -13.18 -1.80
C ALA A 83 -14.20 -13.14 -1.02
N ASP A 84 -14.37 -14.09 -0.11
CA ASP A 84 -15.48 -14.13 0.84
C ASP A 84 -15.40 -12.98 1.86
N ASN A 85 -16.56 -12.59 2.39
CA ASN A 85 -16.69 -11.61 3.49
C ASN A 85 -16.08 -10.23 3.21
N GLY A 86 -16.12 -9.79 1.95
CA GLY A 86 -15.56 -8.48 1.55
C GLY A 86 -14.04 -8.42 1.56
N ALA A 87 -13.35 -9.56 1.71
CA ALA A 87 -11.90 -9.66 1.56
C ALA A 87 -11.51 -9.69 0.07
N VAL A 88 -10.21 -9.50 -0.18
CA VAL A 88 -9.63 -9.52 -1.54
C VAL A 88 -8.44 -10.47 -1.56
N TRP A 89 -8.36 -11.34 -2.56
CA TRP A 89 -7.14 -12.07 -2.85
C TRP A 89 -6.24 -11.19 -3.69
N VAL A 90 -5.06 -10.85 -3.17
CA VAL A 90 -4.04 -10.07 -3.86
C VAL A 90 -2.88 -11.00 -4.21
N THR A 91 -2.44 -10.98 -5.46
CA THR A 91 -1.28 -11.77 -5.90
C THR A 91 -0.22 -10.83 -6.45
N THR A 92 0.92 -10.70 -5.77
CA THR A 92 2.08 -9.99 -6.31
C THR A 92 2.94 -10.93 -7.14
N ARG A 93 3.58 -10.40 -8.17
CA ARG A 93 4.47 -11.15 -9.05
C ARG A 93 5.85 -10.49 -9.12
N GLN A 94 6.87 -11.30 -8.95
CA GLN A 94 8.26 -10.91 -9.19
C GLN A 94 8.83 -11.70 -10.36
N VAL A 95 9.38 -10.96 -11.34
CA VAL A 95 10.17 -11.55 -12.42
C VAL A 95 11.54 -11.94 -11.88
N LEU A 96 11.93 -13.17 -12.16
CA LEU A 96 13.21 -13.76 -11.79
C LEU A 96 14.13 -13.84 -13.02
N ALA A 97 15.38 -14.23 -12.79
CA ALA A 97 16.31 -14.53 -13.88
C ALA A 97 15.73 -15.59 -14.82
N GLY A 98 15.99 -15.46 -16.13
CA GLY A 98 15.50 -16.40 -17.13
C GLY A 98 14.00 -16.30 -17.44
N GLN A 99 13.39 -15.13 -17.19
CA GLN A 99 11.97 -14.83 -17.48
C GLN A 99 10.96 -15.69 -16.69
N GLN A 100 11.41 -16.38 -15.65
CA GLN A 100 10.52 -17.08 -14.73
C GLN A 100 9.88 -16.07 -13.78
N ALA A 101 8.80 -16.45 -13.10
CA ALA A 101 8.17 -15.61 -12.11
C ALA A 101 7.90 -16.37 -10.82
N ALA A 102 8.12 -15.70 -9.70
CA ALA A 102 7.56 -16.09 -8.41
C ALA A 102 6.39 -15.17 -8.07
N GLY A 103 5.54 -15.62 -7.15
CA GLY A 103 4.44 -14.77 -6.68
C GLY A 103 4.03 -15.10 -5.26
N VAL A 104 3.42 -14.12 -4.61
CA VAL A 104 2.80 -14.29 -3.28
C VAL A 104 1.33 -13.95 -3.42
N THR A 105 0.48 -14.92 -3.11
CA THR A 105 -0.96 -14.73 -2.99
C THR A 105 -1.33 -14.60 -1.51
N THR A 106 -2.01 -13.51 -1.17
CA THR A 106 -2.46 -13.21 0.18
C THR A 106 -3.94 -12.81 0.17
N LYS A 107 -4.72 -13.30 1.14
CA LYS A 107 -6.06 -12.77 1.39
C LYS A 107 -5.91 -11.57 2.29
N VAL A 108 -6.41 -10.42 1.84
CA VAL A 108 -6.36 -9.18 2.61
C VAL A 108 -7.76 -8.74 3.02
N THR A 109 -7.83 -8.15 4.21
CA THR A 109 -9.01 -7.50 4.77
C THR A 109 -8.65 -6.07 5.13
N LEU A 110 -9.54 -5.12 4.83
CA LEU A 110 -9.41 -3.75 5.26
C LEU A 110 -10.03 -3.61 6.66
N TRP A 111 -9.35 -2.91 7.55
CA TRP A 111 -9.82 -2.64 8.90
C TRP A 111 -9.75 -1.16 9.20
N ALA A 112 -10.79 -0.65 9.85
CA ALA A 112 -10.82 0.69 10.42
C ALA A 112 -11.26 0.65 11.88
N ASP A 113 -10.50 1.28 12.78
CA ASP A 113 -10.73 1.32 14.23
C ASP A 113 -11.10 -0.06 14.84
N GLY A 114 -10.44 -1.12 14.36
CA GLY A 114 -10.68 -2.48 14.85
C GLY A 114 -11.94 -3.16 14.31
N LYS A 115 -12.61 -2.60 13.31
CA LYS A 115 -13.70 -3.24 12.55
C LYS A 115 -13.26 -3.58 11.14
N SER A 116 -13.63 -4.77 10.66
CA SER A 116 -13.40 -5.15 9.26
C SER A 116 -14.39 -4.42 8.36
N GLU A 117 -13.87 -3.87 7.27
CA GLU A 117 -14.64 -3.20 6.22
C GLU A 117 -14.46 -3.95 4.88
N PRO A 118 -15.49 -4.01 4.03
CA PRO A 118 -15.36 -4.58 2.69
C PRO A 118 -14.33 -3.79 1.87
N ALA A 119 -13.35 -4.49 1.31
CA ALA A 119 -12.35 -3.90 0.44
C ALA A 119 -12.88 -3.85 -1.01
N VAL A 120 -12.91 -2.64 -1.57
CA VAL A 120 -13.19 -2.40 -2.99
C VAL A 120 -11.87 -2.22 -3.70
N PHE A 121 -11.68 -2.83 -4.87
CA PHE A 121 -10.43 -2.75 -5.60
C PHE A 121 -10.62 -2.48 -7.09
N THR A 122 -9.58 -1.96 -7.73
CA THR A 122 -9.48 -1.77 -9.17
C THR A 122 -8.05 -2.06 -9.62
N GLU A 123 -7.89 -2.74 -10.75
CA GLU A 123 -6.58 -2.96 -11.35
C GLU A 123 -6.21 -1.75 -12.23
N GLN A 124 -5.02 -1.20 -12.01
CA GLN A 124 -4.47 -0.07 -12.75
C GLN A 124 -3.09 -0.43 -13.29
N GLY A 125 -3.03 -0.80 -14.57
CA GLY A 125 -1.77 -1.23 -15.19
C GLY A 125 -1.26 -2.52 -14.54
N THR A 126 -0.10 -2.45 -13.88
CA THR A 126 0.49 -3.57 -13.14
C THR A 126 0.14 -3.57 -11.66
N ASP A 127 -0.63 -2.59 -11.20
CA ASP A 127 -0.87 -2.37 -9.77
C ASP A 127 -2.35 -2.57 -9.43
N VAL A 128 -2.63 -2.84 -8.16
CA VAL A 128 -3.98 -2.91 -7.60
C VAL A 128 -4.19 -1.71 -6.70
N LEU A 129 -5.28 -0.98 -6.91
CA LEU A 129 -5.74 0.05 -5.97
C LEU A 129 -6.86 -0.52 -5.11
N ILE A 130 -6.70 -0.48 -3.79
CA ILE A 130 -7.75 -0.81 -2.82
C ILE A 130 -8.30 0.52 -2.29
N SER A 131 -9.55 0.82 -2.58
CA SER A 131 -10.20 2.06 -2.15
C SER A 131 -10.59 2.01 -0.69
N LEU A 132 -10.33 3.09 0.05
CA LEU A 132 -10.90 3.27 1.38
C LEU A 132 -12.38 3.73 1.25
N PRO A 133 -13.27 3.27 2.14
CA PRO A 133 -14.64 3.78 2.23
C PRO A 133 -14.68 5.30 2.43
N GLN A 134 -15.57 5.98 1.70
CA GLN A 134 -15.65 7.45 1.68
C GLN A 134 -16.22 8.05 2.98
N ASP A 135 -16.89 7.23 3.80
CA ASP A 135 -17.43 7.59 5.10
C ASP A 135 -16.40 7.49 6.24
N MET A 136 -15.17 7.03 5.95
CA MET A 136 -14.08 7.06 6.92
C MET A 136 -13.67 8.49 7.27
N THR A 137 -13.43 8.69 8.56
CA THR A 137 -13.02 9.98 9.11
C THR A 137 -11.52 10.04 9.34
N PRO A 138 -10.88 11.20 9.13
CA PRO A 138 -9.52 11.42 9.60
C PRO A 138 -9.40 11.09 11.09
N ARG A 139 -8.20 10.66 11.52
CA ARG A 139 -7.90 10.13 12.87
C ARG A 139 -8.38 8.71 13.17
N GLN A 140 -9.07 8.05 12.26
CA GLN A 140 -9.30 6.61 12.39
C GLN A 140 -8.01 5.84 12.09
N GLN A 141 -7.74 4.79 12.85
CA GLN A 141 -6.70 3.84 12.50
C GLN A 141 -7.17 3.02 11.30
N VAL A 142 -6.34 2.92 10.26
CA VAL A 142 -6.62 2.04 9.12
C VAL A 142 -5.51 1.00 8.99
N MET A 143 -5.91 -0.25 8.75
CA MET A 143 -5.00 -1.38 8.56
C MET A 143 -5.42 -2.22 7.38
N LEU A 144 -4.43 -2.72 6.63
CA LEU A 144 -4.60 -3.85 5.73
C LEU A 144 -3.99 -5.08 6.39
N ARG A 145 -4.77 -6.16 6.51
CA ARG A 145 -4.38 -7.37 7.26
C ARG A 145 -4.53 -8.63 6.45
N SER A 146 -3.65 -9.61 6.69
CA SER A 146 -3.81 -10.99 6.23
C SER A 146 -3.93 -11.94 7.41
N ASP A 147 -5.17 -12.29 7.76
CA ASP A 147 -5.48 -13.20 8.85
C ASP A 147 -5.59 -14.68 8.39
N SER A 148 -5.20 -14.96 7.13
CA SER A 148 -5.11 -16.31 6.59
C SER A 148 -3.69 -16.64 6.15
N PRO A 149 -3.34 -17.92 5.98
CA PRO A 149 -2.07 -18.28 5.38
C PRO A 149 -1.89 -17.64 3.98
N VAL A 150 -0.66 -17.21 3.70
CA VAL A 150 -0.23 -16.76 2.37
C VAL A 150 0.34 -17.92 1.58
N THR A 151 0.16 -17.89 0.27
CA THR A 151 0.69 -18.88 -0.67
C THR A 151 1.81 -18.26 -1.49
N LEU A 152 3.02 -18.79 -1.35
CA LEU A 152 4.16 -18.49 -2.20
C LEU A 152 4.22 -19.50 -3.35
N GLN A 153 4.36 -18.99 -4.57
CA GLN A 153 4.57 -19.76 -5.79
C GLN A 153 6.01 -19.56 -6.25
N VAL A 154 6.76 -20.66 -6.36
CA VAL A 154 8.18 -20.66 -6.73
C VAL A 154 8.39 -21.57 -7.95
N PRO A 155 9.16 -21.18 -8.97
CA PRO A 155 9.50 -22.11 -10.05
C PRO A 155 10.23 -23.36 -9.51
N ALA A 156 9.84 -24.55 -9.95
CA ALA A 156 10.36 -25.81 -9.41
C ALA A 156 11.88 -26.01 -9.63
N ASN A 157 12.42 -25.39 -10.68
CA ASN A 157 13.83 -25.37 -10.99
C ASN A 157 14.61 -24.22 -10.32
N TRP A 158 13.94 -23.33 -9.57
CA TRP A 158 14.62 -22.24 -8.89
C TRP A 158 15.63 -22.79 -7.86
N ARG A 159 16.80 -22.15 -7.81
CA ARG A 159 17.88 -22.48 -6.87
C ARG A 159 18.39 -21.18 -6.26
N GLY A 160 18.53 -21.17 -4.95
CA GLY A 160 19.01 -20.01 -4.19
C GLY A 160 17.90 -19.22 -3.49
N SER A 161 18.28 -18.09 -2.91
CA SER A 161 17.37 -17.23 -2.15
C SER A 161 16.30 -16.64 -3.07
N LEU A 162 15.08 -16.58 -2.55
CA LEU A 162 13.95 -15.91 -3.20
C LEU A 162 13.39 -14.88 -2.22
N GLN A 163 13.22 -13.67 -2.71
CA GLN A 163 12.40 -12.64 -2.09
C GLN A 163 11.29 -12.34 -3.09
N VAL A 164 10.10 -12.03 -2.60
CA VAL A 164 8.96 -11.54 -3.40
C VAL A 164 8.38 -10.37 -2.65
N PRO A 165 8.49 -9.12 -3.15
CA PRO A 165 8.01 -7.96 -2.44
C PRO A 165 6.47 -7.93 -2.46
N LEU A 166 5.92 -7.48 -1.33
CA LEU A 166 4.56 -7.02 -1.20
C LEU A 166 4.64 -5.55 -0.79
N GLU A 167 4.65 -4.67 -1.79
CA GLU A 167 4.81 -3.23 -1.61
C GLU A 167 3.43 -2.56 -1.60
N ILE A 168 3.11 -1.86 -0.52
CA ILE A 168 1.82 -1.22 -0.30
C ILE A 168 2.05 0.24 0.11
N THR A 169 1.45 1.17 -0.63
CA THR A 169 1.56 2.61 -0.38
C THR A 169 0.17 3.23 -0.26
N GLY A 170 -0.02 4.17 0.66
CA GLY A 170 -1.24 4.97 0.74
C GLY A 170 -1.13 6.24 -0.12
N GLU A 171 -2.15 6.51 -0.94
CA GLU A 171 -2.26 7.66 -1.85
C GLU A 171 -3.55 8.44 -1.65
#